data_AF-A0A2D8XN60-F1
#
_entry.id   AF-A0A2D8XN60-F1
#
_cell.length_a   1.000
_cell.length_b   1.000
_cell.length_c   1.000
_cell.angle_alpha   90.00
_cell.angle_beta   90.00
_cell.angle_gamma   90.00
#
_symmetry.space_group_name_H-M   'P 1'
#
loop_
_entity.id
_entity.type
_entity.pdbx_description
1 polymer ?
#
loop_
_entity_poly.entity_id
_entity_poly.type
_entity_poly.pdbx_seq_one_letter_code
_entity_poly.pdbx_strand_id
1 'polypeptide(L)'
;MQTGNVTVPGSTGVAARYGTWPMNDVYANPMSTAYTAALIPPFNGSNINASRVKENFYIEEMYLRGGFNDASMSYGVRAYLDEEEPLQQHRFNALIYSGIYNSRTGINRTNEYAVGTNITKAANPQYGSIQKIYAEENNLIVLQENKCSRALIDKSAIYNAEGGGNVTTTNQVIGEIVPYTGEYGISKNPESFAIYAFRKYFVDRNRNAVLRLSHDGITEISEYGMRDYFRDSFAELTDEFEFTQTTIPGVGTSANANYNQNLIGYANTVPNTGNAGYSFQYGVMGSKILVQYNNTGDYVDLNIYFQGIQYLSGNNFIVLNKTITPAEQNNITSIKLVTFNRSRVYGGWDAYNKQYVVSIQPNESFTYTQSTTLAQQTIPKRSVKYATLGFDEQISGWPSFYTYKPSQIGSLKSTFYTVNSDWWNDNTTLIRPGMYSHYSTAVPHSQFYGINNKAEVSIIANSIPSLQKNFLTVDYEGDNGWQASILTSDRTGFDDKRTLAGTWTGDWVKTRDSGDLIYSYLEGAYDSLGNTGINANPQNQPLGHAGFTRKENRYVANLVNKSTAAAGEVIFGDKMTGIKGFYMDVTFSTDTTTDPGGMKELYSIGVNYSVSSV
;
A
#
# COMPACT_ATOMS: atom_id res chain seq x y z
N MET A 1 71.33 7.81 -20.46
CA MET A 1 71.66 6.44 -20.91
C MET A 1 70.41 5.88 -21.58
N GLN A 2 70.58 5.20 -22.73
CA GLN A 2 69.60 4.38 -23.49
C GLN A 2 68.61 3.60 -22.59
N THR A 3 67.41 3.14 -22.99
CA THR A 3 66.77 2.82 -24.29
C THR A 3 65.32 2.42 -23.98
N GLY A 4 64.38 2.59 -24.92
CA GLY A 4 63.15 1.80 -24.93
C GLY A 4 61.97 2.46 -25.65
N ASN A 5 61.72 2.07 -26.89
CA ASN A 5 60.48 2.32 -27.62
C ASN A 5 59.29 1.71 -26.88
N VAL A 6 58.26 2.50 -26.56
CA VAL A 6 56.90 1.99 -26.33
C VAL A 6 55.99 2.64 -27.37
N THR A 7 55.67 1.83 -28.36
CA THR A 7 54.64 2.10 -29.38
C THR A 7 53.29 2.12 -28.68
N VAL A 8 52.64 3.28 -28.61
CA VAL A 8 51.23 3.39 -28.22
C VAL A 8 50.38 2.85 -29.39
N PRO A 9 49.51 1.86 -29.20
CA PRO A 9 48.70 1.32 -30.30
C PRO A 9 47.60 2.30 -30.72
N GLY A 10 47.89 3.12 -31.73
CA GLY A 10 46.88 3.67 -32.63
C GLY A 10 46.82 2.79 -33.87
N SER A 11 45.68 2.14 -34.14
CA SER A 11 45.58 1.25 -35.31
C SER A 11 45.67 2.05 -36.61
N THR A 12 46.57 1.62 -37.48
CA THR A 12 46.65 1.99 -38.88
C THR A 12 45.77 1.03 -39.67
N GLY A 13 44.57 1.44 -40.04
CA GLY A 13 43.64 0.61 -40.81
C GLY A 13 42.48 1.39 -41.42
N VAL A 14 41.91 0.84 -42.49
CA VAL A 14 40.86 1.38 -43.39
C VAL A 14 39.52 1.76 -42.69
N ALA A 15 39.43 1.62 -41.36
CA ALA A 15 38.24 1.92 -40.57
C ALA A 15 37.99 3.41 -40.29
N ALA A 16 38.90 4.33 -40.63
CA ALA A 16 38.70 5.78 -40.42
C ALA A 16 37.64 6.43 -41.33
N ARG A 17 36.92 5.66 -42.16
CA ARG A 17 35.90 6.16 -43.10
C ARG A 17 34.45 6.02 -42.63
N TYR A 18 34.19 5.35 -41.51
CA TYR A 18 32.87 5.27 -40.90
C TYR A 18 33.02 5.61 -39.43
N GLY A 19 32.47 6.75 -38.99
CA GLY A 19 32.66 7.32 -37.67
C GLY A 19 32.16 6.43 -36.53
N THR A 20 32.97 5.46 -36.12
CA THR A 20 32.83 4.73 -34.86
C THR A 20 33.77 5.35 -33.83
N TRP A 21 33.18 5.90 -32.77
CA TRP A 21 33.93 6.38 -31.61
C TRP A 21 34.55 5.19 -30.85
N PRO A 22 35.80 5.27 -30.39
CA PRO A 22 36.35 4.28 -29.48
C PRO A 22 35.69 4.46 -28.10
N MET A 23 34.87 3.50 -27.69
CA MET A 23 34.55 3.32 -26.28
C MET A 23 35.80 2.77 -25.60
N ASN A 24 36.47 3.57 -24.78
CA ASN A 24 37.45 3.05 -23.84
C ASN A 24 36.70 2.52 -22.63
N ASP A 25 36.75 1.21 -22.41
CA ASP A 25 36.37 0.61 -21.14
C ASP A 25 37.38 1.07 -20.07
N VAL A 26 36.98 2.00 -19.21
CA VAL A 26 37.76 2.35 -18.02
C VAL A 26 37.35 1.39 -16.90
N TYR A 27 38.17 0.35 -16.70
CA TYR A 27 38.05 -0.53 -15.54
C TYR A 27 38.49 0.22 -14.28
N ALA A 28 37.66 0.22 -13.23
CA ALA A 28 38.11 0.62 -11.90
C ALA A 28 39.22 -0.34 -11.42
N ASN A 29 40.17 0.16 -10.62
CA ASN A 29 41.19 -0.69 -10.01
C ASN A 29 40.53 -1.84 -9.23
N PRO A 30 41.09 -3.07 -9.29
CA PRO A 30 40.60 -4.17 -8.47
C PRO A 30 40.71 -3.77 -6.98
N MET A 31 39.60 -3.86 -6.24
CA MET A 31 39.66 -3.74 -4.79
C MET A 31 40.60 -4.83 -4.27
N SER A 32 41.70 -4.44 -3.64
CA SER A 32 42.66 -5.40 -3.11
C SER A 32 42.00 -6.25 -2.03
N THR A 33 41.99 -7.55 -2.28
CA THR A 33 41.60 -8.59 -1.34
C THR A 33 42.56 -8.63 -0.15
N ALA A 34 42.20 -7.94 0.94
CA ALA A 34 42.72 -8.23 2.28
C ALA A 34 41.79 -7.61 3.34
N TYR A 35 40.60 -8.21 3.54
CA TYR A 35 39.85 -8.03 4.78
C TYR A 35 39.83 -9.34 5.55
N THR A 36 40.73 -9.40 6.53
CA THR A 36 40.76 -10.43 7.58
C THR A 36 39.71 -10.14 8.65
N ALA A 37 38.85 -11.14 8.87
CA ALA A 37 38.07 -11.47 10.06
C ALA A 37 36.92 -10.54 10.51
N ALA A 38 35.76 -11.19 10.67
CA ALA A 38 34.61 -10.86 11.52
C ALA A 38 33.64 -9.77 11.05
N LEU A 39 32.95 -10.02 9.93
CA LEU A 39 31.52 -9.73 9.68
C LEU A 39 31.12 -10.59 8.47
N ILE A 40 30.47 -11.73 8.70
CA ILE A 40 30.03 -12.63 7.63
C ILE A 40 28.79 -12.02 6.97
N PRO A 41 28.84 -11.57 5.69
CA PRO A 41 27.64 -11.22 4.94
C PRO A 41 26.91 -12.51 4.53
N PRO A 42 25.57 -12.60 4.64
CA PRO A 42 24.83 -13.76 4.18
C PRO A 42 24.65 -13.66 2.67
N PHE A 43 25.67 -14.02 1.90
CA PHE A 43 25.63 -14.78 0.64
C PHE A 43 26.99 -14.69 -0.05
N ASN A 44 27.60 -15.85 -0.26
CA ASN A 44 28.78 -16.02 -1.10
C ASN A 44 28.30 -16.71 -2.39
N GLY A 45 28.36 -16.01 -3.52
CA GLY A 45 28.07 -16.56 -4.85
C GLY A 45 26.84 -16.00 -5.55
N SER A 46 26.93 -14.77 -6.06
CA SER A 46 26.47 -14.39 -7.41
C SER A 46 26.94 -12.96 -7.68
N ASN A 47 27.73 -12.79 -8.73
CA ASN A 47 28.42 -11.56 -9.09
C ASN A 47 27.42 -10.47 -9.49
N ILE A 48 26.90 -9.74 -8.51
CA ILE A 48 26.37 -8.41 -8.80
C ILE A 48 27.61 -7.53 -8.94
N ASN A 49 28.07 -7.33 -10.18
CA ASN A 49 29.09 -6.34 -10.49
C ASN A 49 28.55 -4.93 -10.14
N ALA A 50 28.68 -4.58 -8.86
CA ALA A 50 28.47 -3.25 -8.36
C ALA A 50 29.65 -2.39 -8.83
N SER A 51 29.48 -1.73 -9.98
CA SER A 51 29.89 -0.35 -10.19
C SER A 51 29.59 0.00 -11.65
N ARG A 52 28.38 0.54 -11.88
CA ARG A 52 28.12 1.32 -13.08
C ARG A 52 27.96 2.75 -12.60
N VAL A 53 29.00 3.55 -12.75
CA VAL A 53 28.91 4.99 -12.57
C VAL A 53 27.83 5.48 -13.52
N LYS A 54 26.81 6.15 -12.98
CA LYS A 54 25.80 6.83 -13.79
C LYS A 54 26.47 8.06 -14.41
N GLU A 55 27.02 7.92 -15.59
CA GLU A 55 27.31 9.09 -16.40
C GLU A 55 25.98 9.58 -16.99
N ASN A 56 25.60 10.80 -16.62
CA ASN A 56 24.51 11.50 -17.29
C ASN A 56 24.98 11.83 -18.71
N PHE A 57 24.35 11.25 -19.72
CA PHE A 57 24.56 11.67 -21.10
C PHE A 57 23.77 12.94 -21.35
N TYR A 58 24.48 14.04 -21.60
CA TYR A 58 23.88 15.30 -22.04
C TYR A 58 24.02 15.39 -23.56
N ILE A 59 22.91 15.61 -24.25
CA ILE A 59 22.89 15.96 -25.68
C ILE A 59 22.85 17.49 -25.74
N GLU A 60 23.92 18.12 -26.21
CA GLU A 60 23.99 19.57 -26.40
C GLU A 60 23.78 19.91 -27.88
N GLU A 61 22.89 20.88 -28.14
CA GLU A 61 22.64 21.49 -29.45
C GLU A 61 22.91 23.00 -29.33
N MET A 62 23.50 23.63 -30.36
CA MET A 62 23.98 25.01 -30.25
C MET A 62 22.86 26.08 -30.37
N TYR A 63 21.74 25.81 -31.06
CA TYR A 63 20.55 26.70 -31.12
C TYR A 63 19.27 25.91 -31.46
N LEU A 64 18.08 26.48 -31.18
CA LEU A 64 16.72 25.89 -31.32
C LEU A 64 16.33 25.36 -32.72
N ARG A 65 17.21 25.39 -33.73
CA ARG A 65 17.00 24.85 -35.08
C ARG A 65 18.30 24.33 -35.71
N GLY A 66 18.54 23.03 -35.62
CA GLY A 66 19.53 22.33 -36.45
C GLY A 66 19.11 22.27 -37.93
N GLY A 67 19.97 22.74 -38.83
CA GLY A 67 19.82 22.59 -40.28
C GLY A 67 20.25 21.20 -40.76
N PHE A 68 19.53 20.64 -41.73
CA PHE A 68 19.85 19.33 -42.30
C PHE A 68 21.10 19.43 -43.21
N ASN A 69 22.15 18.64 -42.89
CA ASN A 69 23.33 18.33 -43.72
C ASN A 69 24.53 19.31 -43.70
N ASP A 70 24.79 19.99 -42.57
CA ASP A 70 26.00 20.81 -42.41
C ASP A 70 27.27 19.98 -42.11
N ALA A 71 28.41 20.40 -42.66
CA ALA A 71 29.67 19.63 -42.70
C ALA A 71 30.55 19.72 -41.43
N SER A 72 30.30 20.66 -40.53
CA SER A 72 30.89 20.68 -39.18
C SER A 72 30.11 21.60 -38.24
N MET A 73 30.08 21.26 -36.95
CA MET A 73 29.46 22.06 -35.89
C MET A 73 30.55 22.69 -35.00
N SER A 74 30.35 23.94 -34.57
CA SER A 74 31.22 24.60 -33.58
C SER A 74 30.73 24.28 -32.17
N TYR A 75 31.65 23.96 -31.26
CA TYR A 75 31.31 23.62 -29.87
C TYR A 75 31.06 24.91 -29.07
N GLY A 76 29.91 24.99 -28.40
CA GLY A 76 29.62 26.08 -27.47
C GLY A 76 30.61 26.13 -26.32
N VAL A 77 30.94 27.32 -25.84
CA VAL A 77 31.85 27.52 -24.70
C VAL A 77 31.15 26.97 -23.45
N ARG A 78 31.64 25.85 -22.90
CA ARG A 78 31.20 25.40 -21.57
C ARG A 78 31.58 26.49 -20.58
N ALA A 79 30.61 26.99 -19.81
CA ALA A 79 30.91 27.74 -18.61
C ALA A 79 31.65 26.78 -17.67
N TYR A 80 32.97 26.92 -17.61
CA TYR A 80 33.79 26.24 -16.63
C TYR A 80 33.52 26.93 -15.28
N LEU A 81 32.52 26.44 -14.56
CA LEU A 81 32.40 26.72 -13.13
C LEU A 81 33.49 25.91 -12.44
N ASP A 82 34.61 26.57 -12.15
CA ASP A 82 35.65 26.06 -11.28
C ASP A 82 35.13 26.16 -9.84
N GLU A 83 34.35 25.17 -9.42
CA GLU A 83 33.96 25.01 -8.01
C GLU A 83 35.10 24.29 -7.29
N GLU A 84 35.55 24.85 -6.16
CA GLU A 84 36.65 24.27 -5.34
C GLU A 84 36.35 22.81 -4.90
N GLU A 85 35.09 22.41 -4.86
CA GLU A 85 34.62 21.07 -4.50
C GLU A 85 33.56 20.58 -5.51
N PRO A 86 33.95 20.00 -6.66
CA PRO A 86 33.02 19.54 -7.72
C PRO A 86 32.19 18.29 -7.32
N LEU A 87 32.19 17.94 -6.03
CA LEU A 87 31.52 16.78 -5.49
C LEU A 87 30.01 17.04 -5.35
N GLN A 88 29.21 16.12 -5.88
CA GLN A 88 27.76 16.17 -5.74
C GLN A 88 27.35 16.16 -4.26
N GLN A 89 26.67 17.22 -3.81
CA GLN A 89 26.13 17.32 -2.45
C GLN A 89 24.61 17.08 -2.43
N HIS A 90 24.15 16.12 -1.61
CA HIS A 90 22.72 15.92 -1.36
C HIS A 90 22.24 16.74 -0.16
N ARG A 91 21.53 17.85 -0.42
CA ARG A 91 20.94 18.72 0.62
C ARG A 91 19.49 18.31 0.93
N PHE A 92 19.32 17.43 1.90
CA PHE A 92 18.03 16.78 2.22
C PHE A 92 16.95 17.72 2.82
N ASN A 93 17.34 18.88 3.34
CA ASN A 93 16.49 19.84 4.03
C ASN A 93 16.38 21.20 3.30
N ALA A 94 16.84 21.29 2.06
CA ALA A 94 16.89 22.54 1.30
C ALA A 94 15.84 22.59 0.18
N LEU A 95 15.26 23.76 -0.02
CA LEU A 95 14.40 24.12 -1.15
C LEU A 95 15.16 25.07 -2.06
N ILE A 96 15.05 24.86 -3.36
CA ILE A 96 15.53 25.79 -4.38
C ILE A 96 14.34 26.22 -5.24
N TYR A 97 14.32 27.48 -5.67
CA TYR A 97 13.31 27.99 -6.59
C TYR A 97 13.98 28.59 -7.83
N SER A 98 13.28 28.54 -8.96
CA SER A 98 13.74 29.08 -10.23
C SER A 98 13.46 30.57 -10.38
N GLY A 99 13.94 31.16 -11.47
CA GLY A 99 13.65 32.55 -11.83
C GLY A 99 12.15 32.81 -12.11
N ILE A 100 11.81 34.09 -12.23
CA ILE A 100 10.43 34.56 -12.36
C ILE A 100 9.85 34.18 -13.73
N TYR A 101 8.61 33.68 -13.72
CA TYR A 101 7.73 33.64 -14.89
C TYR A 101 6.80 34.86 -14.87
N ASN A 102 6.84 35.69 -15.92
CA ASN A 102 5.97 36.85 -16.06
C ASN A 102 5.16 36.74 -17.35
N SER A 103 3.86 36.48 -17.20
CA SER A 103 2.93 36.34 -18.33
C SER A 103 2.66 37.65 -19.08
N ARG A 104 2.87 38.82 -18.46
CA ARG A 104 2.65 40.13 -19.08
C ARG A 104 3.81 40.55 -19.98
N THR A 105 5.04 40.27 -19.58
CA THR A 105 6.25 40.64 -20.35
C THR A 105 6.78 39.50 -21.22
N GLY A 106 6.24 38.28 -21.08
CA GLY A 106 6.69 37.10 -21.81
C GLY A 106 8.05 36.57 -21.33
N ILE A 107 8.58 37.10 -20.23
CA ILE A 107 9.84 36.62 -19.64
C ILE A 107 9.57 35.29 -18.94
N ASN A 108 10.25 34.24 -19.39
CA ASN A 108 10.21 32.92 -18.77
C ASN A 108 11.60 32.50 -18.30
N ARG A 109 11.79 32.43 -16.98
CA ARG A 109 13.02 31.97 -16.33
C ARG A 109 12.79 30.74 -15.43
N THR A 110 11.76 29.94 -15.70
CA THR A 110 11.42 28.78 -14.86
C THR A 110 12.48 27.68 -14.86
N ASN A 111 13.40 27.69 -15.83
CA ASN A 111 14.53 26.77 -15.95
C ASN A 111 15.88 27.39 -15.55
N GLU A 112 15.89 28.63 -15.04
CA GLU A 112 17.11 29.32 -14.61
C GLU A 112 17.31 29.17 -13.10
N TYR A 113 18.44 28.58 -12.70
CA TYR A 113 18.85 28.41 -11.31
C TYR A 113 20.23 29.05 -11.10
N ALA A 114 20.26 30.36 -10.94
CA ALA A 114 21.50 31.12 -10.83
C ALA A 114 22.19 30.88 -9.46
N VAL A 115 23.29 30.13 -9.46
CA VAL A 115 24.11 29.83 -8.26
C VAL A 115 24.69 31.07 -7.57
N GLY A 116 24.83 32.20 -8.27
CA GLY A 116 25.29 33.48 -7.70
C GLY A 116 24.22 34.25 -6.93
N THR A 117 22.99 33.75 -6.86
CA THR A 117 21.87 34.40 -6.17
C THR A 117 21.38 33.54 -5.01
N ASN A 118 20.84 34.16 -3.96
CA ASN A 118 20.32 33.43 -2.79
C ASN A 118 18.95 32.80 -3.09
N ILE A 119 18.94 31.73 -3.88
CA ILE A 119 17.75 30.97 -4.29
C ILE A 119 17.49 29.73 -3.43
N THR A 120 18.39 29.44 -2.50
CA THR A 120 18.29 28.27 -1.62
C THR A 120 17.74 28.68 -0.27
N LYS A 121 16.64 28.06 0.16
CA LYS A 121 16.11 28.18 1.51
C LYS A 121 16.20 26.84 2.22
N ALA A 122 16.96 26.76 3.31
CA ALA A 122 17.07 25.56 4.11
C ALA A 122 16.08 25.59 5.30
N ALA A 123 15.39 24.48 5.53
CA ALA A 123 14.69 24.22 6.78
C ALA A 123 15.67 23.75 7.86
N ASN A 124 15.26 23.75 9.13
CA ASN A 124 16.13 23.27 10.21
C ASN A 124 16.51 21.79 9.99
N PRO A 125 17.82 21.45 9.90
CA PRO A 125 18.26 20.07 9.66
C PRO A 125 17.91 19.10 10.79
N GLN A 126 17.69 19.59 12.02
CA GLN A 126 17.32 18.75 13.17
C GLN A 126 16.00 18.00 12.97
N TYR A 127 15.09 18.52 12.13
CA TYR A 127 13.79 17.91 11.90
C TYR A 127 13.79 16.85 10.77
N GLY A 128 14.96 16.53 10.22
CA GLY A 128 15.10 15.54 9.14
C GLY A 128 14.82 16.11 7.75
N SER A 129 14.65 15.21 6.77
CA SER A 129 14.46 15.59 5.38
C SER A 129 13.06 16.10 5.06
N ILE A 130 12.97 16.94 4.04
CA ILE A 130 11.69 17.42 3.51
C ILE A 130 11.10 16.30 2.67
N GLN A 131 9.92 15.83 3.06
CA GLN A 131 9.24 14.72 2.38
C GLN A 131 8.15 15.19 1.44
N LYS A 132 7.53 16.33 1.75
CA LYS A 132 6.47 16.91 0.93
C LYS A 132 6.40 18.41 1.12
N ILE A 133 6.11 19.11 0.02
CA ILE A 133 5.72 20.51 0.03
C ILE A 133 4.31 20.64 -0.54
N TYR A 134 3.54 21.58 -0.02
CA TYR A 134 2.19 21.87 -0.49
C TYR A 134 1.94 23.37 -0.49
N ALA A 135 1.57 23.93 -1.64
CA ALA A 135 1.21 25.32 -1.76
C ALA A 135 -0.25 25.52 -1.36
N GLU A 136 -0.49 26.43 -0.42
CA GLU A 136 -1.81 26.84 0.07
C GLU A 136 -1.91 28.36 -0.05
N GLU A 137 -2.70 28.87 -0.99
CA GLU A 137 -2.92 30.32 -1.20
C GLU A 137 -1.60 31.13 -1.17
N ASN A 138 -1.28 31.77 -0.03
CA ASN A 138 -0.08 32.60 0.18
C ASN A 138 1.02 31.90 1.01
N ASN A 139 0.83 30.64 1.38
CA ASN A 139 1.72 29.85 2.22
C ASN A 139 2.26 28.64 1.45
N LEU A 140 3.50 28.28 1.74
CA LEU A 140 4.10 27.00 1.40
C LEU A 140 4.19 26.16 2.67
N ILE A 141 3.41 25.09 2.74
CA ILE A 141 3.52 24.10 3.81
C ILE A 141 4.70 23.19 3.49
N VAL A 142 5.64 23.09 4.42
CA VAL A 142 6.86 22.26 4.33
C VAL A 142 6.75 21.16 5.39
N LEU A 143 6.64 19.91 4.94
CA LEU A 143 6.49 18.75 5.80
C LEU A 143 7.82 18.01 5.87
N GLN A 144 8.51 18.12 7.00
CA GLN A 144 9.69 17.33 7.32
C GLN A 144 9.31 16.06 8.08
N GLU A 145 10.25 15.12 8.17
CA GLU A 145 10.06 13.85 8.88
C GLU A 145 9.53 14.05 10.31
N ASN A 146 10.10 15.00 11.06
CA ASN A 146 9.79 15.19 12.47
C ASN A 146 9.08 16.51 12.82
N LYS A 147 8.86 17.41 11.83
CA LYS A 147 8.19 18.70 12.07
C LYS A 147 7.47 19.22 10.82
N CYS A 148 6.28 19.77 11.02
CA CYS A 148 5.55 20.52 10.00
C CYS A 148 5.81 22.01 10.15
N SER A 149 6.07 22.70 9.04
CA SER A 149 6.33 24.14 9.00
C SER A 149 5.56 24.83 7.88
N ARG A 150 5.49 26.15 7.93
CA ARG A 150 4.97 26.99 6.85
C ARG A 150 5.96 28.11 6.52
N ALA A 151 6.03 28.48 5.25
CA ALA A 151 6.72 29.68 4.80
C ALA A 151 5.75 30.55 4.02
N LEU A 152 5.84 31.87 4.16
CA LEU A 152 5.09 32.79 3.32
C LEU A 152 5.69 32.81 1.91
N ILE A 153 4.85 32.90 0.88
CA ILE A 153 5.27 33.07 -0.51
C ILE A 153 5.19 34.57 -0.84
N ASP A 154 6.21 35.09 -1.53
CA ASP A 154 6.35 36.50 -1.98
C ASP A 154 6.26 37.56 -0.86
N LYS A 155 6.34 37.14 0.40
CA LYS A 155 6.25 37.98 1.60
C LYS A 155 7.17 37.43 2.68
N SER A 156 7.63 38.30 3.56
CA SER A 156 8.31 37.91 4.78
C SER A 156 7.66 38.60 5.98
N ALA A 157 7.49 37.86 7.08
CA ALA A 157 7.02 38.41 8.34
C ALA A 157 8.24 38.59 9.25
N ILE A 158 8.53 39.84 9.65
CA ILE A 158 9.55 40.13 10.65
C ILE A 158 8.83 40.32 11.98
N TYR A 159 9.14 39.47 12.96
CA TYR A 159 8.61 39.60 14.31
C TYR A 159 9.57 40.46 15.14
N ASN A 160 9.12 41.66 15.53
CA ASN A 160 9.83 42.48 16.51
C ASN A 160 9.63 41.90 17.93
N ALA A 161 10.60 42.12 18.83
CA ALA A 161 10.58 41.64 20.21
C ALA A 161 9.41 42.17 21.08
N GLU A 162 8.61 43.11 20.55
CA GLU A 162 7.46 43.73 21.22
C GLU A 162 6.09 43.18 20.75
N GLY A 163 6.06 42.07 20.00
CA GLY A 163 4.82 41.35 19.70
C GLY A 163 3.93 41.94 18.59
N GLY A 164 4.33 43.07 17.98
CA GLY A 164 3.71 43.59 16.76
C GLY A 164 4.37 43.01 15.51
N GLY A 165 3.74 42.00 14.88
CA GLY A 165 4.21 41.48 13.60
C GLY A 165 3.89 42.44 12.45
N ASN A 166 4.89 43.16 11.93
CA ASN A 166 4.72 43.99 10.73
C ASN A 166 5.16 43.17 9.50
N VAL A 167 4.19 42.70 8.71
CA VAL A 167 4.45 41.95 7.49
C VAL A 167 4.93 42.92 6.41
N THR A 168 6.24 42.94 6.14
CA THR A 168 6.83 43.79 5.10
C THR A 168 6.97 42.97 3.82
N THR A 169 6.44 43.46 2.70
CA THR A 169 6.67 42.86 1.38
C THR A 169 8.14 43.00 1.01
N THR A 170 8.96 41.99 1.29
CA THR A 170 10.34 41.89 0.81
C THR A 170 10.38 41.10 -0.49
N ASN A 171 11.37 41.34 -1.34
CA ASN A 171 11.58 40.62 -2.62
C ASN A 171 12.08 39.17 -2.42
N GLN A 172 11.60 38.46 -1.40
CA GLN A 172 11.93 37.05 -1.17
C GLN A 172 10.77 36.18 -1.65
N VAL A 173 11.09 35.19 -2.51
CA VAL A 173 10.09 34.24 -3.04
C VAL A 173 9.61 33.29 -1.95
N ILE A 174 10.53 32.82 -1.10
CA ILE A 174 10.22 31.99 0.06
C ILE A 174 10.64 32.78 1.32
N GLY A 175 9.67 33.10 2.17
CA GLY A 175 9.89 33.74 3.45
C GLY A 175 10.57 32.83 4.47
N GLU A 176 10.59 33.25 5.73
CA GLU A 176 11.09 32.41 6.82
C GLU A 176 10.21 31.16 7.03
N ILE A 177 10.86 30.01 7.23
CA ILE A 177 10.17 28.75 7.51
C ILE A 177 9.87 28.71 9.01
N VAL A 178 8.60 28.94 9.35
CA VAL A 178 8.11 28.96 10.73
C VAL A 178 7.43 27.62 11.04
N PRO A 179 7.85 26.89 12.09
CA PRO A 179 7.22 25.64 12.47
C PRO A 179 5.80 25.85 13.01
N TYR A 180 4.92 24.88 12.77
CA TYR A 180 3.64 24.82 13.46
C TYR A 180 3.83 24.42 14.93
N THR A 181 2.86 24.80 15.76
CA THR A 181 2.75 24.33 17.14
C THR A 181 2.52 22.81 17.15
N GLY A 182 3.15 22.11 18.10
CA GLY A 182 3.12 20.65 18.21
C GLY A 182 4.35 19.99 17.57
N GLU A 183 4.83 18.90 18.15
CA GLU A 183 6.04 18.21 17.69
C GLU A 183 5.70 17.08 16.72
N TYR A 184 5.03 17.38 15.61
CA TYR A 184 4.62 16.36 14.65
C TYR A 184 5.18 16.61 13.26
N GLY A 185 5.55 15.53 12.56
CA GLY A 185 5.99 15.55 11.15
C GLY A 185 5.17 14.63 10.26
N ILE A 186 5.67 14.31 9.07
CA ILE A 186 5.06 13.33 8.14
C ILE A 186 5.83 12.01 8.06
N SER A 187 6.82 11.80 8.95
CA SER A 187 7.70 10.64 8.92
C SER A 187 8.29 10.43 7.51
N LYS A 188 8.46 9.21 7.00
CA LYS A 188 8.86 8.93 5.59
C LYS A 188 7.69 8.42 4.74
N ASN A 189 6.48 8.88 5.05
CA ASN A 189 5.24 8.45 4.39
C ASN A 189 4.49 9.64 3.77
N PRO A 190 5.07 10.35 2.78
CA PRO A 190 4.40 11.45 2.08
C PRO A 190 3.15 10.99 1.30
N GLU A 191 3.04 9.69 1.03
CA GLU A 191 1.86 9.08 0.42
C GLU A 191 0.62 9.02 1.34
N SER A 192 0.76 9.36 2.62
CA SER A 192 -0.35 9.51 3.57
C SER A 192 -1.09 10.85 3.41
N PHE A 193 -0.50 11.82 2.71
CA PHE A 193 -1.03 13.17 2.67
C PHE A 193 -2.30 13.30 1.83
N ALA A 194 -3.38 13.78 2.44
CA ALA A 194 -4.64 14.12 1.78
C ALA A 194 -5.09 15.54 2.10
N ILE A 195 -5.91 16.12 1.22
CA ILE A 195 -6.46 17.47 1.38
C ILE A 195 -7.97 17.47 1.23
N TYR A 196 -8.62 18.29 2.04
CA TYR A 196 -10.01 18.67 1.84
C TYR A 196 -10.24 20.09 2.36
N ALA A 197 -10.58 21.00 1.45
CA ALA A 197 -10.66 22.44 1.74
C ALA A 197 -9.39 22.91 2.50
N PHE A 198 -9.56 23.47 3.69
CA PHE A 198 -8.46 23.97 4.53
C PHE A 198 -7.80 22.89 5.40
N ARG A 199 -8.34 21.66 5.42
CA ARG A 199 -7.81 20.55 6.24
C ARG A 199 -6.85 19.69 5.44
N LYS A 200 -5.75 19.32 6.07
CA LYS A 200 -4.74 18.42 5.53
C LYS A 200 -4.60 17.26 6.50
N TYR A 201 -4.61 16.05 5.99
CA TYR A 201 -4.49 14.83 6.80
C TYR A 201 -3.20 14.13 6.40
N PHE A 202 -2.50 13.57 7.37
CA PHE A 202 -1.28 12.82 7.15
C PHE A 202 -0.96 11.98 8.39
N VAL A 203 0.06 11.13 8.29
CA VAL A 203 0.48 10.24 9.36
C VAL A 203 1.88 10.58 9.82
N ASP A 204 2.08 10.67 11.14
CA ASP A 204 3.39 10.67 11.77
C ASP A 204 3.63 9.31 12.42
N ARG A 205 4.23 8.41 11.64
CA ARG A 205 4.54 7.05 12.07
C ARG A 205 5.55 7.02 13.21
N ASN A 206 6.57 7.89 13.23
CA ASN A 206 7.57 7.94 14.31
C ASN A 206 6.94 8.22 15.68
N ARG A 207 5.76 8.84 15.71
CA ARG A 207 4.97 9.12 16.92
C ARG A 207 3.71 8.27 17.02
N ASN A 208 3.53 7.33 16.09
CA ASN A 208 2.38 6.46 15.96
C ASN A 208 1.03 7.21 15.97
N ALA A 209 0.96 8.33 15.25
CA ALA A 209 -0.18 9.23 15.27
C ALA A 209 -0.70 9.53 13.87
N VAL A 210 -2.02 9.64 13.74
CA VAL A 210 -2.69 10.18 12.55
C VAL A 210 -3.11 11.60 12.87
N LEU A 211 -2.84 12.53 11.95
CA LEU A 211 -2.89 13.96 12.21
C LEU A 211 -3.77 14.68 11.21
N ARG A 212 -4.40 15.75 11.70
CA ARG A 212 -5.07 16.77 10.91
C ARG A 212 -4.39 18.11 11.16
N LEU A 213 -3.94 18.77 10.10
CA LEU A 213 -3.52 20.16 10.10
C LEU A 213 -4.65 21.03 9.52
N SER A 214 -5.10 22.02 10.29
CA SER A 214 -5.99 23.08 9.80
C SER A 214 -5.60 24.43 10.40
N HIS A 215 -6.48 25.43 10.33
CA HIS A 215 -6.21 26.78 10.83
C HIS A 215 -6.01 26.83 12.36
N ASP A 216 -6.60 25.87 13.07
CA ASP A 216 -6.46 25.63 14.51
C ASP A 216 -5.12 24.96 14.89
N GLY A 217 -4.32 24.54 13.91
CA GLY A 217 -3.04 23.87 14.10
C GLY A 217 -3.13 22.38 13.83
N ILE A 218 -2.24 21.61 14.48
CA ILE A 218 -2.15 20.15 14.33
C ILE A 218 -2.96 19.50 15.45
N THR A 219 -3.90 18.64 15.08
CA THR A 219 -4.71 17.82 15.99
C THR A 219 -4.46 16.34 15.69
N GLU A 220 -4.29 15.54 16.75
CA GLU A 220 -4.19 14.09 16.61
C GLU A 220 -5.57 13.45 16.49
N ILE A 221 -5.88 12.93 15.31
CA ILE A 221 -7.17 12.28 15.02
C ILE A 221 -7.18 10.78 15.34
N SER A 222 -6.01 10.18 15.59
CA SER A 222 -5.90 8.79 16.09
C SER A 222 -6.44 8.63 17.51
N GLU A 223 -6.46 9.69 18.33
CA GLU A 223 -6.96 9.60 19.72
C GLU A 223 -8.46 9.37 19.81
N TYR A 224 -9.21 9.65 18.74
CA TYR A 224 -10.65 9.44 18.67
C TYR A 224 -11.02 7.96 18.57
N GLY A 225 -11.01 7.26 19.71
CA GLY A 225 -11.51 5.89 19.87
C GLY A 225 -10.58 4.78 19.36
N MET A 226 -9.43 5.10 18.73
CA MET A 226 -8.53 4.12 18.13
C MET A 226 -7.04 4.31 18.48
N ARG A 227 -6.74 4.99 19.58
CA ARG A 227 -5.36 5.33 19.97
C ARG A 227 -4.44 4.11 20.03
N ASP A 228 -4.86 3.07 20.76
CA ASP A 228 -4.05 1.86 20.94
C ASP A 228 -3.89 1.08 19.64
N TYR A 229 -4.97 0.99 18.85
CA TYR A 229 -4.95 0.33 17.54
C TYR A 229 -3.90 0.94 16.60
N PHE A 230 -3.86 2.27 16.47
CA PHE A 230 -2.86 2.94 15.64
C PHE A 230 -1.45 2.81 16.22
N ARG A 231 -1.30 2.86 17.55
CA ARG A 231 -0.01 2.67 18.21
C ARG A 231 0.60 1.31 17.89
N ASP A 232 -0.19 0.26 18.00
CA ASP A 232 0.25 -1.09 17.72
C ASP A 232 0.49 -1.29 16.21
N SER A 233 -0.44 -0.81 15.37
CA SER A 233 -0.33 -0.94 13.91
C SER A 233 0.89 -0.22 13.33
N PHE A 234 1.24 0.96 13.86
CA PHE A 234 2.40 1.72 13.40
C PHE A 234 3.72 1.17 13.94
N ALA A 235 3.72 0.53 15.12
CA ALA A 235 4.88 -0.14 15.67
C ALA A 235 5.33 -1.35 14.83
N GLU A 236 4.41 -2.01 14.12
CA GLU A 236 4.74 -3.10 13.20
C GLU A 236 5.41 -2.64 11.90
N LEU A 237 5.29 -1.36 11.55
CA LEU A 237 5.83 -0.85 10.31
C LEU A 237 7.35 -0.65 10.41
N THR A 238 8.08 -0.99 9.34
CA THR A 238 9.53 -0.75 9.17
C THR A 238 9.84 0.10 7.92
N ASP A 239 10.87 0.96 8.02
CA ASP A 239 11.36 1.80 6.91
C ASP A 239 12.33 1.05 5.97
N GLU A 240 12.84 -0.08 6.43
CA GLU A 240 13.82 -0.88 5.70
C GLU A 240 13.22 -1.43 4.41
N PHE A 241 14.05 -1.50 3.37
CA PHE A 241 13.66 -2.12 2.12
C PHE A 241 13.97 -3.61 2.18
N GLU A 242 12.94 -4.44 2.08
CA GLU A 242 13.12 -5.86 1.79
C GLU A 242 13.03 -6.08 0.28
N PHE A 243 13.81 -7.01 -0.24
CA PHE A 243 13.71 -7.40 -1.63
C PHE A 243 13.34 -8.88 -1.77
N THR A 244 12.47 -9.16 -2.73
CA THR A 244 12.15 -10.52 -3.15
C THR A 244 12.40 -10.65 -4.64
N GLN A 245 13.05 -11.75 -5.03
CA GLN A 245 13.40 -12.02 -6.42
C GLN A 245 12.63 -13.21 -6.97
N THR A 246 12.18 -13.09 -8.22
CA THR A 246 11.60 -14.21 -8.97
C THR A 246 12.17 -14.26 -10.36
N THR A 247 12.60 -15.44 -10.77
CA THR A 247 13.14 -15.70 -12.10
C THR A 247 12.05 -16.26 -12.97
N ILE A 248 11.85 -15.68 -14.15
CA ILE A 248 10.90 -16.16 -15.15
C ILE A 248 11.64 -17.19 -16.03
N PRO A 249 11.31 -18.49 -15.95
CA PRO A 249 11.97 -19.50 -16.75
C PRO A 249 11.49 -19.46 -18.21
N GLY A 250 12.36 -19.85 -19.14
CA GLY A 250 11.98 -20.03 -20.54
C GLY A 250 11.75 -18.71 -21.28
N VAL A 251 12.58 -17.69 -21.05
CA VAL A 251 12.64 -16.54 -21.96
C VAL A 251 13.27 -17.02 -23.27
N GLY A 252 12.43 -17.61 -24.12
CA GLY A 252 12.83 -18.21 -25.38
C GLY A 252 13.15 -17.12 -26.38
N THR A 253 14.43 -16.97 -26.70
CA THR A 253 14.98 -16.36 -27.91
C THR A 253 14.12 -15.21 -28.43
N SER A 254 14.26 -14.01 -27.87
CA SER A 254 13.68 -12.84 -28.55
C SER A 254 14.20 -12.86 -29.99
N ALA A 255 13.32 -13.21 -30.93
CA ALA A 255 13.62 -13.03 -32.34
C ALA A 255 14.12 -11.58 -32.49
N ASN A 256 15.21 -11.38 -33.23
CA ASN A 256 15.85 -10.07 -33.33
C ASN A 256 14.78 -8.98 -33.49
N ALA A 257 14.59 -8.17 -32.45
CA ALA A 257 13.56 -7.16 -32.49
C ALA A 257 14.01 -6.14 -33.54
N ASN A 258 13.31 -6.04 -34.67
CA ASN A 258 13.75 -5.15 -35.75
C ASN A 258 13.44 -3.66 -35.46
N TYR A 259 12.73 -3.38 -34.35
CA TYR A 259 12.28 -2.05 -33.97
C TYR A 259 12.33 -1.89 -32.45
N ASN A 260 12.37 -0.64 -32.00
CA ASN A 260 12.27 -0.28 -30.59
C ASN A 260 10.90 -0.68 -30.05
N GLN A 261 10.87 -1.41 -28.93
CA GLN A 261 9.63 -1.89 -28.32
C GLN A 261 9.68 -1.78 -26.79
N ASN A 262 8.51 -1.64 -26.17
CA ASN A 262 8.33 -1.65 -24.71
C ASN A 262 7.89 -3.04 -24.20
N LEU A 263 8.24 -4.10 -24.92
CA LEU A 263 7.77 -5.46 -24.69
C LEU A 263 8.95 -6.44 -24.73
N ILE A 264 8.98 -7.43 -23.84
CA ILE A 264 9.90 -8.58 -23.92
C ILE A 264 9.08 -9.86 -23.96
N GLY A 265 9.23 -10.65 -25.02
CA GLY A 265 8.57 -11.94 -25.17
C GLY A 265 9.16 -13.01 -24.26
N TYR A 266 8.33 -13.92 -23.76
CA TYR A 266 8.77 -15.10 -23.02
C TYR A 266 7.97 -16.33 -23.44
N ALA A 267 8.59 -17.52 -23.40
CA ALA A 267 7.97 -18.75 -23.90
C ALA A 267 6.95 -19.30 -22.89
N ASN A 268 5.87 -19.85 -23.43
CA ASN A 268 4.82 -20.46 -22.66
C ASN A 268 5.24 -21.87 -22.23
N THR A 269 5.20 -22.17 -20.93
CA THR A 269 5.49 -23.52 -20.41
C THR A 269 4.24 -24.33 -20.04
N VAL A 270 3.01 -23.80 -20.23
CA VAL A 270 1.75 -24.53 -19.98
C VAL A 270 0.65 -24.17 -21.02
N PRO A 271 -0.18 -25.11 -21.49
CA PRO A 271 -1.18 -24.84 -22.53
C PRO A 271 -2.27 -23.88 -22.04
N ASN A 272 -2.54 -22.86 -22.84
CA ASN A 272 -3.54 -21.82 -22.54
C ASN A 272 -4.84 -22.16 -23.26
N THR A 273 -5.85 -22.64 -22.53
CA THR A 273 -7.20 -22.86 -23.07
C THR A 273 -7.94 -21.52 -23.15
N GLY A 274 -7.73 -20.79 -24.26
CA GLY A 274 -8.68 -19.82 -24.84
C GLY A 274 -9.12 -18.59 -24.02
N ASN A 275 -8.74 -18.45 -22.74
CA ASN A 275 -9.21 -17.32 -21.91
C ASN A 275 -8.25 -16.93 -20.77
N ALA A 276 -6.99 -17.39 -20.79
CA ALA A 276 -6.09 -17.29 -19.64
C ALA A 276 -4.78 -16.52 -19.96
N GLY A 277 -4.88 -15.24 -20.31
CA GLY A 277 -3.75 -14.31 -20.19
C GLY A 277 -3.36 -13.96 -18.75
N TYR A 278 -3.98 -14.61 -17.75
CA TYR A 278 -4.04 -14.11 -16.37
C TYR A 278 -3.83 -15.18 -15.29
N SER A 279 -3.48 -16.42 -15.64
CA SER A 279 -3.41 -17.54 -14.67
C SER A 279 -2.05 -17.68 -13.96
N PHE A 280 -1.03 -16.95 -14.41
CA PHE A 280 0.33 -17.01 -13.84
C PHE A 280 0.81 -15.61 -13.45
N GLN A 281 1.34 -15.49 -12.23
CA GLN A 281 1.91 -14.25 -11.70
C GLN A 281 3.43 -14.35 -11.81
N TYR A 282 4.09 -13.31 -12.32
CA TYR A 282 5.56 -13.29 -12.38
C TYR A 282 6.14 -12.28 -11.39
N GLY A 283 5.37 -11.28 -10.95
CA GLY A 283 5.79 -10.30 -9.95
C GLY A 283 4.77 -9.19 -9.73
N VAL A 284 5.18 -8.18 -8.97
CA VAL A 284 4.37 -7.02 -8.60
C VAL A 284 4.64 -5.87 -9.57
N MET A 285 3.61 -5.07 -9.92
CA MET A 285 3.83 -3.87 -10.72
C MET A 285 4.82 -2.91 -10.05
N GLY A 286 5.77 -2.41 -10.82
CA GLY A 286 6.89 -1.59 -10.36
C GLY A 286 8.13 -2.36 -9.93
N SER A 287 8.14 -3.70 -10.00
CA SER A 287 9.37 -4.48 -9.79
C SER A 287 10.43 -4.14 -10.83
N LYS A 288 11.69 -4.03 -10.40
CA LYS A 288 12.82 -3.81 -11.30
C LYS A 288 13.06 -5.10 -12.09
N ILE A 289 13.26 -4.97 -13.39
CA ILE A 289 13.59 -6.09 -14.27
C ILE A 289 15.10 -6.12 -14.47
N LEU A 290 15.71 -7.26 -14.16
CA LEU A 290 17.09 -7.58 -14.50
C LEU A 290 17.12 -8.63 -15.60
N VAL A 291 17.98 -8.44 -16.58
CA VAL A 291 18.07 -9.33 -17.75
C VAL A 291 19.40 -10.09 -17.74
N GLN A 292 19.36 -11.35 -18.12
CA GLN A 292 20.55 -12.15 -18.36
C GLN A 292 20.72 -12.34 -19.86
N TYR A 293 21.93 -12.16 -20.36
CA TYR A 293 22.28 -12.38 -21.76
C TYR A 293 23.05 -13.68 -21.93
N ASN A 294 22.85 -14.39 -23.04
CA ASN A 294 23.66 -15.53 -23.45
C ASN A 294 23.91 -16.60 -22.37
N ASN A 295 22.99 -16.78 -21.41
CA ASN A 295 23.16 -17.68 -20.27
C ASN A 295 24.45 -17.45 -19.45
N THR A 296 24.94 -16.22 -19.35
CA THR A 296 26.20 -15.87 -18.64
C THR A 296 26.15 -16.17 -17.15
N GLY A 297 24.97 -16.08 -16.53
CA GLY A 297 24.74 -16.23 -15.09
C GLY A 297 24.62 -14.88 -14.39
N ASP A 298 25.11 -13.83 -15.04
CA ASP A 298 25.09 -12.46 -14.55
C ASP A 298 23.86 -11.70 -15.05
N TYR A 299 23.31 -10.87 -14.18
CA TYR A 299 22.12 -10.07 -14.45
C TYR A 299 22.50 -8.60 -14.62
N VAL A 300 22.05 -8.00 -15.72
CA VAL A 300 22.27 -6.60 -16.08
C VAL A 300 21.02 -5.78 -15.78
N ASP A 301 21.21 -4.62 -15.17
CA ASP A 301 20.16 -3.65 -14.91
C ASP A 301 20.07 -2.63 -16.06
N LEU A 302 19.02 -2.74 -16.87
CA LEU A 302 18.72 -1.76 -17.93
C LEU A 302 17.88 -0.58 -17.42
N ASN A 303 17.65 -0.45 -16.11
CA ASN A 303 16.76 0.53 -15.51
C ASN A 303 15.33 0.45 -16.08
N ILE A 304 14.83 -0.78 -16.20
CA ILE A 304 13.49 -1.12 -16.70
C ILE A 304 12.64 -1.65 -15.55
N TYR A 305 11.35 -1.33 -15.60
CA TYR A 305 10.38 -1.69 -14.57
C TYR A 305 9.19 -2.44 -15.18
N PHE A 306 8.74 -3.45 -14.44
CA PHE A 306 7.61 -4.29 -14.78
C PHE A 306 6.29 -3.51 -14.66
N GLN A 307 5.57 -3.37 -15.77
CA GLN A 307 4.26 -2.72 -15.81
C GLN A 307 3.11 -3.72 -15.90
N GLY A 308 3.36 -4.92 -16.39
CA GLY A 308 2.33 -5.94 -16.51
C GLY A 308 2.65 -6.98 -17.58
N ILE A 309 1.63 -7.74 -17.96
CA ILE A 309 1.71 -8.79 -18.96
C ILE A 309 0.69 -8.50 -20.05
N GLN A 310 1.07 -8.75 -21.30
CA GLN A 310 0.17 -8.67 -22.44
C GLN A 310 0.22 -9.98 -23.23
N TYR A 311 -0.95 -10.41 -23.70
CA TYR A 311 -1.07 -11.50 -24.66
C TYR A 311 -1.35 -10.92 -26.04
N LEU A 312 -0.53 -11.28 -27.03
CA LEU A 312 -0.70 -10.84 -28.41
C LEU A 312 -0.35 -11.99 -29.37
N SER A 313 -1.29 -12.32 -30.26
CA SER A 313 -1.07 -13.26 -31.38
C SER A 313 -0.44 -14.60 -30.97
N GLY A 314 -0.90 -15.22 -29.88
CA GLY A 314 -0.36 -16.51 -29.42
C GLY A 314 0.81 -16.43 -28.44
N ASN A 315 1.40 -15.24 -28.25
CA ASN A 315 2.61 -15.03 -27.46
C ASN A 315 2.35 -14.17 -26.22
N ASN A 316 3.13 -14.41 -25.16
CA ASN A 316 3.10 -13.61 -23.94
C ASN A 316 4.25 -12.61 -23.91
N PHE A 317 3.97 -11.41 -23.44
CA PHE A 317 4.91 -10.31 -23.36
C PHE A 317 4.90 -9.69 -21.97
N ILE A 318 6.07 -9.34 -21.47
CA ILE A 318 6.25 -8.45 -20.32
C ILE A 318 6.23 -7.02 -20.83
N VAL A 319 5.37 -6.19 -20.23
CA VAL A 319 5.28 -4.76 -20.54
C VAL A 319 6.27 -3.98 -19.69
N LEU A 320 7.03 -3.12 -20.34
CA LEU A 320 8.07 -2.28 -19.73
C LEU A 320 7.60 -0.84 -19.57
N ASN A 321 8.18 -0.13 -18.60
CA ASN A 321 7.98 1.31 -18.42
C ASN A 321 8.65 2.18 -19.49
N LYS A 322 9.62 1.64 -20.23
CA LYS A 322 10.37 2.35 -21.27
C LYS A 322 10.52 1.46 -22.49
N THR A 323 10.69 2.11 -23.64
CA THR A 323 11.09 1.44 -24.87
C THR A 323 12.57 1.07 -24.78
N ILE A 324 12.91 -0.15 -25.18
CA ILE A 324 14.28 -0.63 -25.31
C ILE A 324 14.60 -0.90 -26.78
N THR A 325 15.88 -0.79 -27.11
CA THR A 325 16.38 -0.93 -28.47
C THR A 325 16.49 -2.40 -28.90
N PRO A 326 16.51 -2.69 -30.21
CA PRO A 326 16.86 -3.99 -30.76
C PRO A 326 18.09 -4.64 -30.11
N ALA A 327 19.17 -3.88 -29.95
CA ALA A 327 20.42 -4.38 -29.41
C ALA A 327 20.30 -4.79 -27.93
N GLU A 328 19.50 -4.06 -27.14
CA GLU A 328 19.24 -4.38 -25.73
C GLU A 328 18.33 -5.60 -25.56
N GLN A 329 17.47 -5.90 -26.54
CA GLN A 329 16.58 -7.06 -26.48
C GLN A 329 17.26 -8.36 -26.92
N ASN A 330 18.17 -8.28 -27.88
CA ASN A 330 18.77 -9.46 -28.49
C ASN A 330 19.50 -10.33 -27.47
N ASN A 331 19.30 -11.65 -27.56
CA ASN A 331 19.94 -12.67 -26.73
C ASN A 331 19.63 -12.61 -25.22
N ILE A 332 18.50 -12.02 -24.81
CA ILE A 332 18.01 -12.21 -23.44
C ILE A 332 17.61 -13.68 -23.27
N THR A 333 18.17 -14.35 -22.27
CA THR A 333 17.91 -15.77 -21.97
C THR A 333 17.18 -16.01 -20.67
N SER A 334 17.22 -15.06 -19.73
CA SER A 334 16.47 -15.11 -18.47
C SER A 334 16.14 -13.71 -17.98
N ILE A 335 15.03 -13.61 -17.25
CA ILE A 335 14.57 -12.36 -16.64
C ILE A 335 14.37 -12.62 -15.15
N LYS A 336 14.90 -11.72 -14.33
CA LYS A 336 14.67 -11.68 -12.89
C LYS A 336 13.92 -10.41 -12.52
N LEU A 337 12.80 -10.59 -11.82
CA LEU A 337 12.02 -9.51 -11.24
C LEU A 337 12.46 -9.32 -9.80
N VAL A 338 12.94 -8.12 -9.47
CA VAL A 338 13.32 -7.72 -8.11
C VAL A 338 12.26 -6.75 -7.61
N THR A 339 11.48 -7.21 -6.63
CA THR A 339 10.44 -6.42 -5.98
C THR A 339 10.99 -5.82 -4.71
N PHE A 340 10.85 -4.51 -4.55
CA PHE A 340 11.22 -3.80 -3.32
C PHE A 340 9.96 -3.55 -2.49
N ASN A 341 9.92 -4.16 -1.31
CA ASN A 341 8.88 -3.98 -0.33
C ASN A 341 9.37 -3.00 0.74
N ARG A 342 8.52 -2.03 1.09
CA ARG A 342 8.68 -1.15 2.25
C ARG A 342 7.31 -0.96 2.88
N SER A 343 7.27 -0.60 4.16
CA SER A 343 5.99 -0.24 4.79
C SER A 343 5.49 1.05 4.17
N ARG A 344 4.20 1.10 3.86
CA ARG A 344 3.57 2.28 3.27
C ARG A 344 2.27 2.60 3.98
N VAL A 345 1.98 3.89 4.06
CA VAL A 345 0.74 4.39 4.61
C VAL A 345 0.10 5.31 3.60
N TYR A 346 -0.89 4.79 2.88
CA TYR A 346 -1.56 5.52 1.82
C TYR A 346 -2.75 6.29 2.39
N GLY A 347 -2.84 7.58 2.10
CA GLY A 347 -3.93 8.43 2.56
C GLY A 347 -4.58 9.15 1.40
N GLY A 348 -5.90 9.33 1.48
CA GLY A 348 -6.65 10.08 0.49
C GLY A 348 -7.99 10.54 1.04
N TRP A 349 -8.50 11.63 0.49
CA TRP A 349 -9.82 12.13 0.86
C TRP A 349 -10.89 11.48 -0.01
N ASP A 350 -11.90 10.91 0.63
CA ASP A 350 -13.12 10.46 -0.01
C ASP A 350 -14.12 11.61 -0.08
N ALA A 351 -14.34 12.12 -1.29
CA ALA A 351 -15.24 13.24 -1.53
C ALA A 351 -16.73 12.86 -1.49
N TYR A 352 -17.06 11.58 -1.65
CA TYR A 352 -18.44 11.10 -1.62
C TYR A 352 -18.93 10.97 -0.18
N ASN A 353 -18.21 10.19 0.64
CA ASN A 353 -18.54 10.00 2.06
C ASN A 353 -17.98 11.08 2.99
N LYS A 354 -17.15 12.01 2.48
CA LYS A 354 -16.49 13.08 3.24
C LYS A 354 -15.62 12.56 4.39
N GLN A 355 -14.81 11.54 4.09
CA GLN A 355 -13.96 10.87 5.06
C GLN A 355 -12.50 10.91 4.63
N TYR A 356 -11.59 10.95 5.60
CA TYR A 356 -10.17 10.70 5.33
C TYR A 356 -9.92 9.21 5.39
N VAL A 357 -9.56 8.60 4.26
CA VAL A 357 -9.25 7.18 4.16
C VAL A 357 -7.75 6.98 4.27
N VAL A 358 -7.33 6.14 5.21
CA VAL A 358 -5.94 5.74 5.41
C VAL A 358 -5.80 4.22 5.30
N SER A 359 -4.79 3.76 4.55
CA SER A 359 -4.44 2.35 4.43
C SER A 359 -3.04 2.11 4.94
N ILE A 360 -2.93 1.38 6.04
CA ILE A 360 -1.69 0.96 6.68
C ILE A 360 -1.28 -0.39 6.09
N GLN A 361 -0.08 -0.44 5.51
CA GLN A 361 0.44 -1.63 4.82
C GLN A 361 1.85 -1.96 5.33
N PRO A 362 2.01 -2.97 6.20
CA PRO A 362 3.30 -3.38 6.73
C PRO A 362 4.23 -3.95 5.65
N ASN A 363 5.53 -3.83 5.93
CA ASN A 363 6.59 -4.41 5.13
C ASN A 363 6.71 -5.90 5.41
N GLU A 364 5.90 -6.70 4.74
CA GLU A 364 6.04 -8.15 4.80
C GLU A 364 6.20 -8.69 3.39
N SER A 365 7.32 -9.36 3.16
CA SER A 365 7.54 -10.14 1.95
C SER A 365 6.62 -11.36 1.98
N PHE A 366 5.57 -11.36 1.16
CA PHE A 366 4.71 -12.52 0.97
C PHE A 366 5.12 -13.26 -0.30
N THR A 367 5.23 -14.58 -0.25
CA THR A 367 5.50 -15.39 -1.43
C THR A 367 4.38 -16.39 -1.67
N TYR A 368 4.08 -16.63 -2.94
CA TYR A 368 3.14 -17.67 -3.36
C TYR A 368 3.90 -18.72 -4.16
N THR A 369 3.77 -19.99 -3.76
CA THR A 369 4.33 -21.12 -4.51
C THR A 369 3.33 -21.58 -5.55
N GLN A 370 3.60 -21.26 -6.81
CA GLN A 370 2.82 -21.75 -7.93
C GLN A 370 3.39 -23.08 -8.43
N SER A 371 2.53 -24.10 -8.56
CA SER A 371 2.91 -25.37 -9.18
C SER A 371 2.69 -25.28 -10.69
N THR A 372 3.75 -25.39 -11.47
CA THR A 372 3.68 -25.56 -12.94
C THR A 372 3.96 -27.03 -13.30
N THR A 373 3.67 -27.43 -14.53
CA THR A 373 3.97 -28.80 -15.03
C THR A 373 5.49 -29.10 -15.07
N LEU A 374 6.36 -28.08 -15.00
CA LEU A 374 7.81 -28.22 -15.14
C LEU A 374 8.62 -27.90 -13.87
N ALA A 375 8.08 -27.09 -12.93
CA ALA A 375 8.70 -26.78 -11.64
C ALA A 375 7.74 -26.05 -10.68
N GLN A 376 8.05 -26.06 -9.39
CA GLN A 376 7.49 -25.12 -8.42
C GLN A 376 8.21 -23.76 -8.56
N GLN A 377 7.44 -22.69 -8.73
CA GLN A 377 7.96 -21.32 -8.78
C GLN A 377 7.48 -20.53 -7.58
N THR A 378 8.42 -19.89 -6.87
CA THR A 378 8.11 -18.95 -5.78
C THR A 378 7.99 -17.55 -6.37
N ILE A 379 6.80 -16.95 -6.25
CA ILE A 379 6.48 -15.64 -6.82
C ILE A 379 6.34 -14.61 -5.71
N PRO A 380 6.85 -13.38 -5.86
CA PRO A 380 6.74 -12.34 -4.86
C PRO A 380 5.33 -11.76 -4.95
N LYS A 381 4.63 -11.67 -3.83
CA LYS A 381 3.37 -10.97 -3.69
C LYS A 381 3.56 -9.82 -2.72
N ARG A 382 2.75 -8.77 -2.87
CA ARG A 382 2.61 -7.82 -1.78
C ARG A 382 1.89 -8.49 -0.60
N SER A 383 2.23 -8.07 0.63
CA SER A 383 1.60 -8.59 1.84
C SER A 383 0.08 -8.58 1.76
N VAL A 384 -0.57 -9.64 2.25
CA VAL A 384 -2.04 -9.67 2.42
C VAL A 384 -2.47 -8.94 3.70
N LYS A 385 -1.54 -8.61 4.59
CA LYS A 385 -1.79 -7.84 5.79
C LYS A 385 -1.90 -6.36 5.42
N TYR A 386 -3.03 -5.76 5.75
CA TYR A 386 -3.28 -4.34 5.64
C TYR A 386 -4.45 -3.96 6.55
N ALA A 387 -4.57 -2.68 6.83
CA ALA A 387 -5.76 -2.12 7.44
C ALA A 387 -6.13 -0.83 6.72
N THR A 388 -7.32 -0.78 6.14
CA THR A 388 -7.85 0.42 5.52
C THR A 388 -9.01 0.94 6.35
N LEU A 389 -8.92 2.19 6.80
CA LEU A 389 -9.87 2.81 7.72
C LEU A 389 -10.32 4.16 7.17
N GLY A 390 -11.57 4.55 7.44
CA GLY A 390 -12.08 5.90 7.19
C GLY A 390 -12.22 6.68 8.49
N PHE A 391 -11.76 7.93 8.52
CA PHE A 391 -12.02 8.89 9.58
C PHE A 391 -13.12 9.86 9.16
N ASP A 392 -14.13 10.00 10.00
CA ASP A 392 -15.25 10.90 9.80
C ASP A 392 -15.20 12.05 10.81
N GLU A 393 -15.13 13.26 10.27
CA GLU A 393 -15.08 14.51 11.04
C GLU A 393 -16.40 14.82 11.76
N GLN A 394 -17.54 14.40 11.23
CA GLN A 394 -18.85 14.72 11.80
C GLN A 394 -19.07 14.00 13.14
N ILE A 395 -18.68 12.73 13.21
CA ILE A 395 -18.76 11.94 14.45
C ILE A 395 -17.47 11.96 15.26
N SER A 396 -16.40 12.56 14.73
CA SER A 396 -15.05 12.55 15.32
C SER A 396 -14.62 11.14 15.69
N GLY A 397 -14.55 10.26 14.70
CA GLY A 397 -14.24 8.85 14.91
C GLY A 397 -13.98 8.07 13.63
N TRP A 398 -13.72 6.78 13.79
CA TRP A 398 -13.35 5.87 12.71
C TRP A 398 -14.50 4.87 12.47
N PRO A 399 -15.51 5.20 11.65
CA PRO A 399 -16.73 4.41 11.54
C PRO A 399 -16.56 3.05 10.87
N SER A 400 -15.53 2.86 10.04
CA SER A 400 -15.46 1.67 9.20
C SER A 400 -14.04 1.22 8.86
N PHE A 401 -13.88 -0.10 8.81
CA PHE A 401 -12.77 -0.79 8.17
C PHE A 401 -13.20 -1.23 6.77
N TYR A 402 -12.29 -1.09 5.81
CA TYR A 402 -12.53 -1.45 4.43
C TYR A 402 -11.66 -2.62 3.99
N THR A 403 -12.25 -3.58 3.28
CA THR A 403 -11.58 -4.80 2.77
C THR A 403 -10.95 -4.60 1.40
N TYR A 404 -10.30 -3.45 1.21
CA TYR A 404 -9.51 -3.18 0.01
C TYR A 404 -8.16 -2.58 0.36
N LYS A 405 -7.16 -2.95 -0.44
CA LYS A 405 -5.77 -2.53 -0.28
C LYS A 405 -5.32 -1.65 -1.44
N PRO A 406 -5.40 -0.32 -1.32
CA PRO A 406 -5.06 0.60 -2.40
C PRO A 406 -3.54 0.85 -2.47
N SER A 407 -3.02 1.07 -3.69
CA SER A 407 -1.66 1.56 -3.92
C SER A 407 -1.60 3.08 -4.06
N GLN A 408 -2.75 3.71 -4.32
CA GLN A 408 -2.99 5.16 -4.37
C GLN A 408 -4.47 5.40 -4.05
N ILE A 409 -4.76 6.52 -3.40
CA ILE A 409 -6.10 6.92 -2.97
C ILE A 409 -6.30 8.39 -3.34
N GLY A 410 -7.45 8.74 -3.91
CA GLY A 410 -7.77 10.13 -4.18
C GLY A 410 -9.17 10.31 -4.74
N SER A 411 -9.63 11.56 -4.77
CA SER A 411 -10.91 11.93 -5.37
C SER A 411 -10.70 12.89 -6.53
N LEU A 412 -11.54 12.74 -7.57
CA LEU A 412 -11.61 13.67 -8.70
C LEU A 412 -13.07 14.02 -8.95
N LYS A 413 -13.40 15.32 -8.95
CA LYS A 413 -14.77 15.83 -9.19
C LYS A 413 -15.85 15.08 -8.39
N SER A 414 -15.64 14.95 -7.07
CA SER A 414 -16.55 14.26 -6.15
C SER A 414 -16.62 12.74 -6.27
N THR A 415 -15.94 12.13 -7.24
CA THR A 415 -15.83 10.67 -7.34
C THR A 415 -14.57 10.18 -6.64
N PHE A 416 -14.72 9.19 -5.78
CA PHE A 416 -13.63 8.55 -5.06
C PHE A 416 -13.00 7.43 -5.89
N TYR A 417 -11.67 7.42 -5.97
CA TYR A 417 -10.91 6.44 -6.72
C TYR A 417 -9.82 5.82 -5.85
N THR A 418 -9.59 4.53 -6.08
CA THR A 418 -8.40 3.85 -5.59
C THR A 418 -7.72 3.07 -6.72
N VAL A 419 -6.40 2.94 -6.63
CA VAL A 419 -5.63 2.18 -7.59
C VAL A 419 -5.25 0.84 -6.98
N ASN A 420 -5.71 -0.25 -7.58
CA ASN A 420 -5.23 -1.58 -7.24
C ASN A 420 -3.98 -1.90 -8.06
N SER A 421 -2.88 -2.20 -7.37
CA SER A 421 -1.65 -2.66 -8.01
C SER A 421 -1.46 -4.17 -7.95
N ASP A 422 -2.31 -4.87 -7.22
CA ASP A 422 -2.16 -6.30 -6.96
C ASP A 422 -2.78 -7.07 -8.14
N TRP A 423 -1.91 -7.79 -8.85
CA TRP A 423 -2.29 -8.69 -9.92
C TRP A 423 -2.57 -10.06 -9.30
N TRP A 424 -3.84 -10.46 -9.20
CA TRP A 424 -4.19 -11.75 -8.62
C TRP A 424 -5.32 -12.46 -9.38
N ASN A 425 -5.17 -13.77 -9.47
CA ASN A 425 -6.15 -14.70 -9.97
C ASN A 425 -6.06 -15.91 -9.04
N ASP A 426 -6.98 -16.01 -8.07
CA ASP A 426 -7.41 -17.33 -7.66
C ASP A 426 -8.37 -17.79 -8.75
N ASN A 427 -8.31 -19.06 -9.14
CA ASN A 427 -9.05 -19.62 -10.28
C ASN A 427 -10.60 -19.38 -10.26
N THR A 428 -11.13 -18.64 -9.29
CA THR A 428 -12.51 -18.24 -9.06
C THR A 428 -12.82 -16.77 -9.37
N THR A 429 -11.87 -15.83 -9.25
CA THR A 429 -12.12 -14.38 -9.41
C THR A 429 -10.92 -13.64 -10.01
N LEU A 430 -11.14 -12.98 -11.16
CA LEU A 430 -10.11 -12.18 -11.82
C LEU A 430 -9.99 -10.79 -11.19
N ILE A 431 -8.89 -10.54 -10.49
CA ILE A 431 -8.56 -9.20 -9.99
C ILE A 431 -7.71 -8.49 -11.04
N ARG A 432 -8.23 -7.36 -11.54
CA ARG A 432 -7.53 -6.56 -12.54
C ARG A 432 -6.73 -5.45 -11.84
N PRO A 433 -5.44 -5.28 -12.15
CA PRO A 433 -4.76 -4.06 -11.76
C PRO A 433 -5.40 -2.88 -12.50
N GLY A 434 -5.53 -1.74 -11.82
CA GLY A 434 -6.11 -0.55 -12.42
C GLY A 434 -6.69 0.43 -11.43
N MET A 435 -7.30 1.48 -11.97
CA MET A 435 -8.03 2.47 -11.20
C MET A 435 -9.49 2.06 -11.08
N TYR A 436 -10.01 2.05 -9.86
CA TYR A 436 -11.38 1.68 -9.52
C TYR A 436 -12.12 2.90 -8.98
N SER A 437 -13.29 3.18 -9.54
CA SER A 437 -14.24 4.12 -8.96
C SER A 437 -15.05 3.42 -7.88
N HIS A 438 -15.18 4.06 -6.73
CA HIS A 438 -16.07 3.61 -5.65
C HIS A 438 -17.49 4.16 -5.84
N TYR A 439 -18.44 3.59 -5.10
CA TYR A 439 -19.85 4.03 -5.08
C TYR A 439 -20.60 3.89 -6.42
N SER A 440 -20.14 2.96 -7.29
CA SER A 440 -20.87 2.62 -8.51
C SER A 440 -22.06 1.73 -8.19
N THR A 441 -23.24 2.08 -8.68
CA THR A 441 -24.45 1.25 -8.58
C THR A 441 -24.51 0.13 -9.62
N ALA A 442 -23.51 0.03 -10.49
CA ALA A 442 -23.42 -1.01 -11.53
C ALA A 442 -22.74 -2.30 -11.05
N VAL A 443 -22.22 -2.30 -9.82
CA VAL A 443 -21.56 -3.45 -9.20
C VAL A 443 -22.24 -3.79 -7.87
N PRO A 444 -22.18 -5.06 -7.41
CA PRO A 444 -22.64 -5.46 -6.09
C PRO A 444 -22.07 -4.59 -4.96
N HIS A 445 -22.89 -4.30 -3.95
CA HIS A 445 -22.41 -3.73 -2.69
C HIS A 445 -21.37 -4.64 -2.03
N SER A 446 -20.43 -4.02 -1.29
CA SER A 446 -19.29 -4.70 -0.64
C SER A 446 -18.35 -5.43 -1.61
N GLN A 447 -18.46 -5.17 -2.92
CA GLN A 447 -17.49 -5.65 -3.90
C GLN A 447 -16.33 -4.66 -4.05
N PHE A 448 -15.13 -5.12 -3.73
CA PHE A 448 -13.92 -4.33 -3.92
C PHE A 448 -12.95 -5.08 -4.85
N TYR A 449 -12.48 -4.39 -5.89
CA TYR A 449 -11.56 -4.94 -6.90
C TYR A 449 -12.06 -6.24 -7.58
N GLY A 450 -13.38 -6.44 -7.63
CA GLY A 450 -14.02 -7.64 -8.18
C GLY A 450 -14.22 -8.77 -7.16
N ILE A 451 -13.78 -8.60 -5.92
CA ILE A 451 -13.98 -9.56 -4.83
C ILE A 451 -15.23 -9.16 -4.03
N ASN A 452 -16.18 -10.07 -3.90
CA ASN A 452 -17.33 -9.88 -3.02
C ASN A 452 -16.92 -10.11 -1.56
N ASN A 453 -17.18 -9.12 -0.70
CA ASN A 453 -16.90 -9.22 0.73
C ASN A 453 -18.21 -9.17 1.53
N LYS A 454 -18.16 -9.65 2.77
CA LYS A 454 -19.26 -9.52 3.73
C LYS A 454 -19.10 -8.21 4.49
N ALA A 455 -20.21 -7.54 4.80
CA ALA A 455 -20.21 -6.47 5.78
C ALA A 455 -20.35 -7.08 7.18
N GLU A 456 -19.59 -6.57 8.15
CA GLU A 456 -19.56 -7.06 9.52
C GLU A 456 -19.71 -5.90 10.50
N VAL A 457 -20.53 -6.11 11.54
CA VAL A 457 -20.74 -5.16 12.64
C VAL A 457 -20.57 -5.91 13.95
N SER A 458 -19.60 -5.48 14.75
CA SER A 458 -19.32 -6.07 16.05
C SER A 458 -19.81 -5.13 17.16
N ILE A 459 -20.54 -5.68 18.12
CA ILE A 459 -21.06 -4.96 19.28
C ILE A 459 -20.69 -5.69 20.58
N ILE A 460 -20.60 -4.93 21.66
CA ILE A 460 -20.41 -5.47 23.02
C ILE A 460 -21.67 -5.16 23.81
N ALA A 461 -22.47 -6.19 24.11
CA ALA A 461 -23.67 -6.07 24.92
C ALA A 461 -23.29 -6.09 26.41
N ASN A 462 -23.25 -4.92 27.05
CA ASN A 462 -22.75 -4.74 28.42
C ASN A 462 -23.62 -3.84 29.32
N SER A 463 -24.92 -3.75 29.07
CA SER A 463 -25.84 -2.96 29.92
C SER A 463 -25.72 -3.39 31.39
N ILE A 464 -25.67 -2.49 32.37
CA ILE A 464 -25.50 -2.88 33.80
C ILE A 464 -24.30 -3.84 34.00
N PRO A 465 -23.05 -3.38 33.78
CA PRO A 465 -21.87 -4.25 33.71
C PRO A 465 -21.50 -4.92 35.04
N SER A 466 -22.04 -4.45 36.17
CA SER A 466 -21.80 -5.00 37.51
C SER A 466 -22.56 -6.29 37.80
N LEU A 467 -23.55 -6.66 36.98
CA LEU A 467 -24.39 -7.83 37.20
C LEU A 467 -24.16 -8.88 36.13
N GLN A 468 -24.07 -10.13 36.57
CA GLN A 468 -24.05 -11.29 35.69
C GLN A 468 -25.42 -11.46 35.05
N LYS A 469 -25.41 -11.82 33.77
CA LYS A 469 -26.61 -11.97 32.95
C LYS A 469 -26.63 -13.35 32.32
N ASN A 470 -27.83 -13.80 32.01
CA ASN A 470 -28.06 -14.85 31.03
C ASN A 470 -28.72 -14.23 29.80
N PHE A 471 -27.97 -14.08 28.71
CA PHE A 471 -28.45 -13.56 27.43
C PHE A 471 -29.32 -14.61 26.74
N LEU A 472 -30.60 -14.32 26.52
CA LEU A 472 -31.61 -15.30 26.09
C LEU A 472 -31.90 -15.22 24.59
N THR A 473 -32.10 -14.00 24.08
CA THR A 473 -32.48 -13.77 22.69
C THR A 473 -31.73 -12.57 22.14
N VAL A 474 -31.50 -12.60 20.84
CA VAL A 474 -30.98 -11.47 20.07
C VAL A 474 -31.99 -11.13 18.99
N ASP A 475 -32.14 -9.84 18.73
CA ASP A 475 -33.02 -9.32 17.70
C ASP A 475 -32.35 -8.20 16.92
N TYR A 476 -32.80 -8.01 15.68
CA TYR A 476 -32.39 -6.87 14.88
C TYR A 476 -33.55 -6.31 14.05
N GLU A 477 -33.44 -5.03 13.75
CA GLU A 477 -34.28 -4.31 12.81
C GLU A 477 -33.42 -3.78 11.66
N GLY A 478 -33.85 -4.08 10.44
CA GLY A 478 -33.06 -3.88 9.23
C GLY A 478 -33.60 -4.72 8.08
N ASP A 479 -32.80 -4.83 7.03
CA ASP A 479 -33.10 -5.69 5.88
C ASP A 479 -32.84 -7.15 6.18
N ASN A 480 -33.43 -8.03 5.38
CA ASN A 480 -33.11 -9.45 5.45
C ASN A 480 -31.65 -9.70 5.00
N GLY A 481 -31.04 -10.76 5.55
CA GLY A 481 -29.73 -11.22 5.13
C GLY A 481 -28.63 -10.96 6.13
N TRP A 482 -28.96 -10.62 7.38
CA TRP A 482 -28.01 -10.61 8.50
C TRP A 482 -28.05 -11.92 9.28
N GLN A 483 -26.87 -12.41 9.63
CA GLN A 483 -26.61 -13.57 10.49
C GLN A 483 -25.72 -13.14 11.67
N ALA A 484 -25.82 -13.79 12.82
CA ALA A 484 -24.97 -13.50 13.98
C ALA A 484 -23.98 -14.65 14.22
N SER A 485 -22.69 -14.38 14.04
CA SER A 485 -21.64 -15.41 13.92
C SER A 485 -20.75 -15.56 15.15
N ILE A 486 -20.38 -14.45 15.78
CA ILE A 486 -19.65 -14.45 17.05
C ILE A 486 -20.66 -14.20 18.14
N LEU A 487 -20.74 -15.11 19.10
CA LEU A 487 -21.59 -15.03 20.28
C LEU A 487 -20.78 -15.56 21.45
N THR A 488 -19.95 -14.72 22.07
CA THR A 488 -19.09 -15.17 23.18
C THR A 488 -19.23 -14.26 24.37
N SER A 489 -19.27 -14.87 25.56
CA SER A 489 -19.21 -14.15 26.83
C SER A 489 -17.77 -13.84 27.26
N ASP A 490 -17.67 -13.08 28.34
CA ASP A 490 -16.42 -12.89 29.06
C ASP A 490 -15.76 -14.20 29.47
N ARG A 491 -14.43 -14.16 29.63
CA ARG A 491 -13.67 -15.30 30.11
C ARG A 491 -13.71 -15.34 31.64
N THR A 492 -13.88 -16.53 32.19
CA THR A 492 -13.69 -16.75 33.63
C THR A 492 -12.26 -16.42 34.07
N GLY A 493 -12.08 -16.25 35.38
CA GLY A 493 -10.76 -16.25 35.99
C GLY A 493 -9.99 -17.54 35.68
N PHE A 494 -8.67 -17.50 35.86
CA PHE A 494 -7.83 -18.69 35.73
C PHE A 494 -8.28 -19.74 36.75
N ASP A 495 -8.59 -20.93 36.25
CA ASP A 495 -8.89 -22.11 37.05
C ASP A 495 -7.94 -23.25 36.67
N ASP A 496 -7.70 -24.15 37.61
CA ASP A 496 -6.79 -25.27 37.43
C ASP A 496 -7.44 -26.35 36.55
N LYS A 497 -6.75 -26.73 35.47
CA LYS A 497 -7.23 -27.76 34.53
C LYS A 497 -7.24 -29.13 35.18
N ARG A 498 -8.39 -29.80 35.07
CA ARG A 498 -8.60 -31.19 35.52
C ARG A 498 -8.84 -32.10 34.33
N THR A 499 -8.36 -33.33 34.40
CA THR A 499 -8.77 -34.38 33.45
C THR A 499 -10.24 -34.77 33.67
N LEU A 500 -10.84 -35.49 32.72
CA LEU A 500 -12.17 -36.09 32.87
C LEU A 500 -12.29 -37.00 34.12
N ALA A 501 -11.17 -37.52 34.63
CA ALA A 501 -11.09 -38.33 35.85
C ALA A 501 -10.84 -37.48 37.12
N GLY A 502 -10.82 -36.15 37.03
CA GLY A 502 -10.65 -35.23 38.15
C GLY A 502 -9.21 -34.99 38.59
N THR A 503 -8.21 -35.53 37.87
CA THR A 503 -6.79 -35.36 38.21
C THR A 503 -6.27 -34.00 37.73
N TRP A 504 -5.51 -33.31 38.59
CA TRP A 504 -4.81 -32.08 38.25
C TRP A 504 -3.77 -32.28 37.14
N THR A 505 -3.78 -31.43 36.13
CA THR A 505 -2.79 -31.50 35.04
C THR A 505 -1.67 -30.46 35.15
N GLY A 506 -1.78 -29.49 36.07
CA GLY A 506 -0.81 -28.40 36.25
C GLY A 506 -0.90 -27.27 35.22
N ASP A 507 -1.93 -27.27 34.37
CA ASP A 507 -2.21 -26.19 33.40
C ASP A 507 -3.31 -25.27 33.94
N TRP A 508 -3.22 -23.97 33.65
CA TRP A 508 -4.29 -23.00 33.94
C TRP A 508 -5.20 -22.82 32.72
N VAL A 509 -6.51 -22.87 32.92
CA VAL A 509 -7.53 -22.73 31.87
C VAL A 509 -8.49 -21.59 32.20
N LYS A 510 -9.00 -20.94 31.15
CA LYS A 510 -10.10 -19.98 31.22
C LYS A 510 -11.24 -20.50 30.36
N THR A 511 -12.44 -20.61 30.92
CA THR A 511 -13.65 -21.00 30.19
C THR A 511 -14.46 -19.76 29.82
N ARG A 512 -15.39 -19.92 28.88
CA ARG A 512 -16.38 -18.90 28.49
C ARG A 512 -17.58 -19.61 27.89
N ASP A 513 -18.75 -19.01 28.02
CA ASP A 513 -19.92 -19.45 27.26
C ASP A 513 -19.82 -18.92 25.83
N SER A 514 -20.26 -19.76 24.89
CA SER A 514 -20.33 -19.42 23.46
C SER A 514 -21.64 -19.92 22.87
N GLY A 515 -22.21 -19.15 21.94
CA GLY A 515 -23.40 -19.53 21.21
C GLY A 515 -23.12 -20.21 19.87
N ASP A 516 -24.11 -20.91 19.35
CA ASP A 516 -24.14 -21.35 17.95
C ASP A 516 -24.42 -20.20 16.98
N LEU A 517 -23.90 -20.31 15.76
CA LEU A 517 -24.20 -19.40 14.64
C LEU A 517 -25.70 -19.28 14.45
N ILE A 518 -26.21 -18.03 14.44
CA ILE A 518 -27.60 -17.74 14.12
C ILE A 518 -27.67 -17.36 12.65
N TYR A 519 -28.23 -18.26 11.84
CA TYR A 519 -28.39 -18.04 10.41
C TYR A 519 -29.39 -16.91 10.09
N SER A 520 -29.25 -16.31 8.91
CA SER A 520 -30.22 -15.34 8.39
C SER A 520 -31.58 -16.00 8.16
N TYR A 521 -32.63 -15.19 7.97
CA TYR A 521 -33.99 -15.72 7.81
C TYR A 521 -34.13 -16.70 6.63
N LEU A 522 -33.49 -16.39 5.49
CA LEU A 522 -33.50 -17.26 4.31
C LEU A 522 -32.51 -18.41 4.42
N GLU A 523 -31.29 -18.18 4.87
CA GLU A 523 -30.28 -19.23 4.99
C GLU A 523 -30.64 -20.27 6.05
N GLY A 524 -31.30 -19.84 7.12
CA GLY A 524 -31.76 -20.70 8.20
C GLY A 524 -33.06 -21.46 7.90
N ALA A 525 -33.72 -21.24 6.76
CA ALA A 525 -34.98 -21.92 6.45
C ALA A 525 -34.76 -23.45 6.30
N TYR A 526 -35.67 -24.26 6.83
CA TYR A 526 -35.68 -25.71 6.63
C TYR A 526 -37.10 -26.26 6.55
N ASP A 527 -37.29 -27.35 5.80
CA ASP A 527 -38.59 -27.99 5.61
C ASP A 527 -38.65 -29.43 6.15
N SER A 528 -39.85 -30.02 6.13
CA SER A 528 -40.09 -31.39 6.63
C SER A 528 -39.45 -32.50 5.80
N LEU A 529 -38.94 -32.18 4.60
CA LEU A 529 -38.22 -33.11 3.73
C LEU A 529 -36.69 -32.98 3.88
N GLY A 530 -36.22 -32.11 4.78
CA GLY A 530 -34.80 -31.89 5.03
C GLY A 530 -34.12 -30.95 4.05
N ASN A 531 -34.88 -30.23 3.21
CA ASN A 531 -34.30 -29.16 2.40
C ASN A 531 -33.98 -27.95 3.29
N THR A 532 -32.89 -27.25 2.99
CA THR A 532 -32.41 -26.11 3.77
C THR A 532 -32.10 -24.89 2.89
N GLY A 533 -32.05 -23.72 3.53
CA GLY A 533 -31.74 -22.44 2.90
C GLY A 533 -32.71 -22.12 1.75
N ILE A 534 -32.15 -21.69 0.62
CA ILE A 534 -32.92 -21.38 -0.60
C ILE A 534 -33.70 -22.55 -1.20
N ASN A 535 -33.37 -23.79 -0.81
CA ASN A 535 -34.04 -24.99 -1.32
C ASN A 535 -35.23 -25.42 -0.44
N ALA A 536 -35.39 -24.82 0.75
CA ALA A 536 -36.53 -25.08 1.62
C ALA A 536 -37.82 -24.60 0.93
N ASN A 537 -38.78 -25.51 0.74
CA ASN A 537 -40.01 -25.19 0.03
C ASN A 537 -41.15 -24.86 1.01
N PRO A 538 -41.80 -23.68 0.92
CA PRO A 538 -42.94 -23.31 1.76
C PRO A 538 -44.13 -24.29 1.68
N GLN A 539 -44.22 -25.10 0.63
CA GLN A 539 -45.24 -26.15 0.47
C GLN A 539 -45.02 -27.34 1.41
N ASN A 540 -43.78 -27.58 1.84
CA ASN A 540 -43.40 -28.67 2.72
C ASN A 540 -43.50 -28.23 4.19
N GLN A 541 -44.73 -28.16 4.71
CA GLN A 541 -44.95 -27.72 6.08
C GLN A 541 -44.48 -28.77 7.12
N PRO A 542 -44.04 -28.36 8.32
CA PRO A 542 -43.78 -26.97 8.73
C PRO A 542 -42.48 -26.42 8.14
N LEU A 543 -42.50 -25.17 7.69
CA LEU A 543 -41.29 -24.41 7.36
C LEU A 543 -40.74 -23.81 8.66
N GLY A 544 -39.58 -24.29 9.09
CA GLY A 544 -38.87 -23.80 10.27
C GLY A 544 -37.70 -22.89 9.89
N HIS A 545 -37.14 -22.21 10.89
CA HIS A 545 -35.93 -21.41 10.75
C HIS A 545 -34.93 -21.75 11.86
N ALA A 546 -33.76 -22.24 11.48
CA ALA A 546 -32.62 -22.52 12.36
C ALA A 546 -31.81 -21.23 12.61
N GLY A 547 -32.47 -20.16 13.04
CA GLY A 547 -31.83 -18.85 13.22
C GLY A 547 -32.85 -17.74 13.39
N PHE A 548 -32.61 -16.60 12.73
CA PHE A 548 -33.54 -15.48 12.77
C PHE A 548 -34.89 -15.83 12.16
N THR A 549 -35.95 -15.65 12.93
CA THR A 549 -37.34 -15.70 12.46
C THR A 549 -37.92 -14.30 12.40
N ARG A 550 -38.68 -13.99 11.34
CA ARG A 550 -39.35 -12.69 11.21
C ARG A 550 -40.63 -12.65 12.05
N LYS A 551 -40.73 -11.70 12.98
CA LYS A 551 -41.91 -11.41 13.79
C LYS A 551 -42.21 -9.91 13.71
N GLU A 552 -43.35 -9.53 13.12
CA GLU A 552 -43.77 -8.12 13.00
C GLU A 552 -42.71 -7.20 12.39
N ASN A 553 -42.03 -7.69 11.34
CA ASN A 553 -40.92 -6.98 10.67
C ASN A 553 -39.63 -6.82 11.48
N ARG A 554 -39.52 -7.48 12.63
CA ARG A 554 -38.28 -7.65 13.39
C ARG A 554 -37.74 -9.07 13.20
N TYR A 555 -36.43 -9.23 13.17
CA TYR A 555 -35.78 -10.53 13.11
C TYR A 555 -35.35 -10.93 14.52
N VAL A 556 -35.84 -12.07 15.01
CA VAL A 556 -35.64 -12.53 16.39
C VAL A 556 -35.08 -13.94 16.38
N ALA A 557 -34.10 -14.21 17.25
CA ALA A 557 -33.51 -15.53 17.42
C ALA A 557 -33.24 -15.83 18.90
N ASN A 558 -33.38 -17.10 19.27
CA ASN A 558 -32.93 -17.61 20.56
C ASN A 558 -31.42 -17.88 20.55
N LEU A 559 -30.76 -17.62 21.67
CA LEU A 559 -29.35 -17.94 21.85
C LEU A 559 -29.23 -19.38 22.34
N VAL A 560 -28.68 -20.24 21.47
CA VAL A 560 -28.39 -21.65 21.78
C VAL A 560 -26.95 -21.74 22.25
N ASN A 561 -26.76 -22.30 23.45
CA ASN A 561 -25.43 -22.43 24.03
C ASN A 561 -24.70 -23.64 23.43
N LYS A 562 -23.47 -23.40 22.98
CA LYS A 562 -22.56 -24.39 22.40
C LYS A 562 -21.24 -24.47 23.19
N SER A 563 -21.23 -24.01 24.44
CA SER A 563 -20.04 -24.03 25.29
C SER A 563 -19.60 -25.47 25.58
N THR A 564 -18.30 -25.66 25.71
CA THR A 564 -17.75 -26.93 26.21
C THR A 564 -18.00 -27.02 27.71
N ALA A 565 -18.46 -28.18 28.18
CA ALA A 565 -18.70 -28.41 29.60
C ALA A 565 -17.49 -28.04 30.45
N ALA A 566 -17.68 -27.11 31.38
CA ALA A 566 -16.66 -26.70 32.33
C ALA A 566 -16.74 -27.54 33.62
N ALA A 567 -15.64 -27.61 34.36
CA ALA A 567 -15.59 -28.33 35.63
C ALA A 567 -16.55 -27.68 36.64
N GLY A 568 -17.41 -28.48 37.27
CA GLY A 568 -18.41 -27.99 38.24
C GLY A 568 -19.76 -27.60 37.63
N GLU A 569 -19.92 -27.65 36.31
CA GLU A 569 -21.23 -27.46 35.68
C GLU A 569 -22.12 -28.70 35.84
N VAL A 570 -23.34 -28.48 36.32
CA VAL A 570 -24.36 -29.55 36.49
C VAL A 570 -25.21 -29.70 35.21
N ILE A 571 -25.44 -28.60 34.51
CA ILE A 571 -26.19 -28.54 33.25
C ILE A 571 -25.32 -27.77 32.25
N PHE A 572 -25.03 -28.38 31.10
CA PHE A 572 -24.11 -27.86 30.09
C PHE A 572 -24.59 -28.19 28.66
N GLY A 573 -24.04 -27.49 27.66
CA GLY A 573 -24.33 -27.70 26.24
C GLY A 573 -25.79 -27.44 25.86
N ASP A 574 -26.39 -28.30 25.04
CA ASP A 574 -27.76 -28.13 24.54
C ASP A 574 -28.85 -28.18 25.63
N LYS A 575 -28.48 -28.54 26.88
CA LYS A 575 -29.39 -28.55 28.03
C LYS A 575 -29.50 -27.19 28.74
N MET A 576 -28.65 -26.22 28.40
CA MET A 576 -28.72 -24.86 28.93
C MET A 576 -29.23 -23.89 27.86
N THR A 577 -30.01 -22.90 28.30
CA THR A 577 -30.56 -21.86 27.41
C THR A 577 -29.85 -20.54 27.67
N GLY A 578 -29.49 -19.85 26.60
CA GLY A 578 -28.77 -18.59 26.67
C GLY A 578 -27.27 -18.71 26.96
N ILE A 579 -26.61 -17.57 26.90
CA ILE A 579 -25.17 -17.40 27.12
C ILE A 579 -25.02 -16.62 28.42
N LYS A 580 -24.27 -17.15 29.39
CA LYS A 580 -24.05 -16.46 30.66
C LYS A 580 -22.78 -15.61 30.60
N GLY A 581 -22.84 -14.41 31.16
CA GLY A 581 -21.69 -13.51 31.23
C GLY A 581 -22.03 -12.13 31.79
N PHE A 582 -21.00 -11.34 32.09
CA PHE A 582 -21.15 -9.92 32.41
C PHE A 582 -21.42 -9.08 31.16
N TYR A 583 -20.76 -9.45 30.07
CA TYR A 583 -20.96 -8.91 28.73
C TYR A 583 -20.98 -10.04 27.70
N MET A 584 -21.52 -9.75 26.52
CA MET A 584 -21.49 -10.65 25.37
C MET A 584 -21.01 -9.88 24.14
N ASP A 585 -20.02 -10.45 23.45
CA ASP A 585 -19.57 -10.00 22.15
C ASP A 585 -20.46 -10.62 21.08
N VAL A 586 -21.05 -9.78 20.24
CA VAL A 586 -21.89 -10.20 19.12
C VAL A 586 -21.38 -9.61 17.81
N THR A 587 -21.15 -10.45 16.81
CA THR A 587 -20.83 -9.98 15.45
C THR A 587 -21.92 -10.38 14.48
N PHE A 588 -22.53 -9.37 13.85
CA PHE A 588 -23.45 -9.53 12.73
C PHE A 588 -22.68 -9.48 11.43
N SER A 589 -23.02 -10.36 10.49
CA SER A 589 -22.44 -10.38 9.14
C SER A 589 -23.52 -10.59 8.09
N THR A 590 -23.29 -10.09 6.87
CA THR A 590 -24.20 -10.34 5.75
C THR A 590 -24.04 -11.76 5.22
N ASP A 591 -25.16 -12.41 4.91
CA ASP A 591 -25.20 -13.72 4.26
C ASP A 591 -24.85 -13.66 2.76
N THR A 592 -24.68 -14.84 2.16
CA THR A 592 -24.38 -14.98 0.72
C THR A 592 -25.59 -15.40 -0.12
N THR A 593 -26.76 -15.52 0.49
CA THR A 593 -27.96 -16.09 -0.14
C THR A 593 -29.08 -15.07 -0.32
N THR A 594 -29.34 -14.21 0.66
CA THR A 594 -30.36 -13.16 0.56
C THR A 594 -29.83 -11.99 -0.26
N ASP A 595 -30.51 -11.66 -1.36
CA ASP A 595 -30.19 -10.55 -2.27
C ASP A 595 -28.66 -10.27 -2.39
N PRO A 596 -27.88 -11.23 -2.92
CA PRO A 596 -26.41 -11.13 -2.89
C PRO A 596 -25.93 -9.92 -3.69
N GLY A 597 -25.27 -8.98 -3.01
CA GLY A 597 -24.82 -7.73 -3.62
C GLY A 597 -25.83 -6.58 -3.55
N GLY A 598 -27.03 -6.82 -3.03
CA GLY A 598 -27.99 -5.78 -2.70
C GLY A 598 -27.53 -4.93 -1.50
N MET A 599 -28.08 -3.73 -1.40
CA MET A 599 -27.93 -2.91 -0.20
C MET A 599 -28.68 -3.57 0.96
N LYS A 600 -28.03 -3.68 2.12
CA LYS A 600 -28.61 -4.21 3.35
C LYS A 600 -28.39 -3.22 4.48
N GLU A 601 -29.48 -2.78 5.09
CA GLU A 601 -29.47 -1.89 6.24
C GLU A 601 -29.56 -2.69 7.55
N LEU A 602 -28.93 -2.16 8.60
CA LEU A 602 -29.03 -2.62 9.97
C LEU A 602 -29.06 -1.38 10.86
N TYR A 603 -30.23 -1.05 11.42
CA TYR A 603 -30.39 0.19 12.18
C TYR A 603 -30.63 -0.02 13.68
N SER A 604 -30.98 -1.23 14.12
CA SER A 604 -31.10 -1.56 15.53
C SER A 604 -30.73 -3.01 15.82
N ILE A 605 -30.03 -3.24 16.93
CA ILE A 605 -29.75 -4.57 17.49
C ILE A 605 -30.21 -4.56 18.94
N GLY A 606 -31.09 -5.50 19.27
CA GLY A 606 -31.59 -5.76 20.61
C GLY A 606 -31.02 -7.05 21.17
N VAL A 607 -30.76 -7.06 22.49
CA VAL A 607 -30.41 -8.28 23.23
C VAL A 607 -31.26 -8.33 24.48
N ASN A 608 -31.98 -9.43 24.66
CA ASN A 608 -32.75 -9.69 25.87
C ASN A 608 -31.95 -10.60 26.80
N TYR A 609 -31.93 -10.26 28.08
CA TYR A 609 -31.23 -11.02 29.10
C TYR A 609 -32.05 -11.06 30.40
N SER A 610 -31.89 -12.15 31.16
CA SER A 610 -32.28 -12.19 32.56
C SER A 610 -31.07 -11.89 33.44
N VAL A 611 -31.28 -11.15 34.51
CA VAL A 611 -30.23 -10.91 35.51
C VAL A 611 -30.13 -12.17 36.37
N SER A 612 -28.92 -12.69 36.53
CA SER A 612 -28.67 -13.76 37.49
C SER A 612 -28.88 -13.19 38.89
N SER A 613 -29.88 -13.69 39.62
CA SER A 613 -30.15 -13.28 40.99
C SER A 613 -28.97 -13.60 41.90
N VAL A 614 -28.62 -12.65 42.78
CA VAL A 614 -27.63 -12.82 43.86
C VAL A 614 -28.03 -13.95 44.80
#